data_AF-K1SC63-F1
#
_entry.id   AF-K1SC63-F1
#
_cell.length_a   1.000
_cell.length_b   1.000
_cell.length_c   1.000
_cell.angle_alpha   90.00
_cell.angle_beta   90.00
_cell.angle_gamma   90.00
#
_symmetry.space_group_name_H-M   'P 1'
#
loop_
_entity.id
_entity.type
_entity.pdbx_description
1 polymer ?
#
loop_
_entity_poly.entity_id
_entity_poly.type
_entity_poly.pdbx_seq_one_letter_code
_entity_poly.pdbx_strand_id
1 'polypeptide(L)'
;TSKYPAETGKIEGLDMKVVAGHVGTAEISGDKFFHDIYFDGESHYYIDGTVLDSGVIPVLMVDTENDKYYQVTDSGKRLIEPYEE
;
A
#
# COMPACT_ATOMS: atom_id res chain seq x y z
N THR A 1 -1.90 18.57 10.30
CA THR A 1 -0.93 18.55 9.18
C THR A 1 -0.58 17.10 8.91
N SER A 2 -0.71 16.65 7.66
CA SER A 2 -0.25 15.31 7.26
C SER A 2 1.28 15.29 7.28
N LYS A 3 1.88 14.17 7.71
CA LYS A 3 3.34 13.98 7.68
C LYS A 3 3.76 13.83 6.20
N TYR A 4 4.62 14.72 5.73
CA TYR A 4 5.17 14.71 4.37
C TYR A 4 6.69 14.88 4.44
N PRO A 5 7.50 14.07 3.72
CA PRO A 5 7.08 12.97 2.85
C PRO A 5 6.43 11.82 3.63
N ALA A 6 5.82 10.89 2.90
CA ALA A 6 5.26 9.66 3.46
C ALA A 6 6.33 8.89 4.26
N GLU A 7 5.93 8.25 5.36
CA GLU A 7 6.85 7.53 6.25
C GLU A 7 6.91 6.05 5.86
N THR A 8 8.11 5.51 5.72
CA THR A 8 8.34 4.09 5.41
C THR A 8 9.29 3.48 6.43
N GLY A 9 9.36 2.16 6.45
CA GLY A 9 10.24 1.38 7.31
C GLY A 9 9.54 0.86 8.55
N LYS A 10 10.34 0.26 9.43
CA LYS A 10 9.85 -0.38 10.66
C LYS A 10 9.50 0.66 11.72
N ILE A 11 8.38 0.43 12.41
CA ILE A 11 8.01 1.19 13.61
C ILE A 11 8.43 0.38 14.85
N GLU A 12 9.47 0.83 15.54
CA GLU A 12 9.97 0.13 16.72
C GLU A 12 8.91 0.06 17.85
N GLY A 13 8.68 -1.15 18.35
CA GLY A 13 7.71 -1.41 19.41
C GLY A 13 6.24 -1.46 18.96
N LEU A 14 5.96 -1.35 17.66
CA LEU A 14 4.62 -1.52 17.10
C LEU A 14 4.50 -2.88 16.41
N ASP A 15 3.69 -3.77 16.98
CA ASP A 15 3.32 -5.06 16.38
C ASP A 15 2.01 -4.93 15.60
N MET A 16 1.95 -3.95 14.70
CA MET A 16 0.79 -3.66 13.86
C MET A 16 1.24 -3.17 12.49
N LYS A 17 0.40 -3.37 11.48
CA LYS A 17 0.57 -2.72 10.17
C LYS A 17 -0.15 -1.37 10.14
N VAL A 18 0.47 -0.42 9.45
CA VAL A 18 -0.10 0.90 9.18
C VAL A 18 -0.66 0.89 7.77
N VAL A 19 -1.95 1.22 7.64
CA VAL A 19 -2.59 1.43 6.33
C VAL A 19 -2.81 2.93 6.15
N ALA A 20 -2.22 3.50 5.11
CA ALA A 20 -2.23 4.93 4.85
C ALA A 20 -2.74 5.24 3.43
N GLY A 21 -3.19 6.49 3.26
CA GLY A 21 -3.56 7.09 1.99
C GLY A 21 -3.26 8.59 2.04
N HIS A 22 -3.82 9.39 1.12
CA HIS A 22 -3.54 10.82 0.88
C HIS A 22 -2.34 11.10 -0.03
N VAL A 23 -1.25 10.36 0.13
CA VAL A 23 -0.12 10.39 -0.82
C VAL A 23 -0.29 9.23 -1.79
N GLY A 24 -0.34 9.55 -3.08
CA GLY A 24 -0.55 8.56 -4.13
C GLY A 24 0.60 7.55 -4.21
N THR A 25 0.31 6.28 -4.46
CA THR A 25 1.32 5.22 -4.56
C THR A 25 2.32 5.46 -5.69
N ALA A 26 1.91 6.17 -6.75
CA ALA A 26 2.77 6.61 -7.84
C ALA A 26 3.83 7.62 -7.39
N GLU A 27 3.52 8.44 -6.39
CA GLU A 27 4.46 9.39 -5.80
C GLU A 27 5.44 8.67 -4.86
N ILE A 28 4.94 7.73 -4.05
CA ILE A 28 5.74 6.98 -3.08
C ILE A 28 6.73 6.05 -3.78
N SER A 29 6.29 5.36 -4.82
CA SER A 29 7.12 4.45 -5.62
C SER A 29 8.09 5.15 -6.55
N GLY A 30 7.86 6.43 -6.88
CA GLY A 30 8.57 7.12 -7.95
C GLY A 30 8.17 6.66 -9.37
N ASP A 31 7.28 5.66 -9.51
CA ASP A 31 6.72 5.24 -10.79
C ASP A 31 5.33 5.86 -11.01
N LYS A 32 5.26 6.78 -11.96
CA LYS A 32 4.02 7.46 -12.35
C LYS A 32 2.90 6.53 -12.85
N PHE A 33 3.21 5.28 -13.16
CA PHE A 33 2.23 4.28 -13.60
C PHE A 33 1.82 3.30 -12.49
N PHE A 34 2.42 3.39 -11.31
CA PHE A 34 2.12 2.50 -10.20
C PHE A 34 0.93 3.01 -9.38
N HIS A 35 -0.23 2.39 -9.58
CA HIS A 35 -1.49 2.73 -8.89
C HIS A 35 -2.06 1.56 -8.07
N ASP A 36 -1.26 0.52 -7.86
CA ASP A 36 -1.55 -0.65 -7.03
C ASP A 36 -1.21 -0.37 -5.55
N ILE A 37 -1.45 -1.33 -4.66
CA ILE A 37 -1.09 -1.18 -3.24
C ILE A 37 0.43 -1.22 -3.10
N TYR A 38 1.02 -0.16 -2.56
CA TYR A 38 2.44 -0.12 -2.21
C TYR A 38 2.65 -0.72 -0.82
N PHE A 39 3.55 -1.70 -0.71
CA PHE A 39 4.02 -2.21 0.57
C PHE A 39 5.51 -1.92 0.70
N ASP A 40 5.91 -1.28 1.80
CA ASP A 40 7.30 -0.89 2.04
C ASP A 40 8.23 -2.04 2.47
N GLY A 41 7.70 -3.27 2.57
CA GLY A 41 8.40 -4.45 3.07
C GLY A 41 8.49 -4.56 4.59
N GLU A 42 8.01 -3.55 5.32
CA GLU A 42 8.12 -3.43 6.77
C GLU A 42 6.73 -3.26 7.41
N SER A 43 6.34 -2.02 7.70
CA SER A 43 5.14 -1.71 8.50
C SER A 43 4.02 -1.04 7.70
N HIS A 44 4.28 -0.53 6.50
CA HIS A 44 3.37 0.41 5.83
C HIS A 44 2.78 -0.15 4.53
N TYR A 45 1.45 -0.12 4.45
CA TYR A 45 0.69 -0.32 3.22
C TYR A 45 0.05 1.00 2.81
N TYR A 46 0.32 1.45 1.58
CA TYR A 46 -0.32 2.62 0.98
C TYR A 46 -1.32 2.20 -0.07
N ILE A 47 -2.56 2.69 0.05
CA ILE A 47 -3.70 2.24 -0.76
C ILE A 47 -4.32 3.37 -1.61
N ASP A 48 -3.66 4.52 -1.69
CA ASP A 48 -4.13 5.64 -2.49
C ASP A 48 -3.65 5.50 -3.95
N GLY A 49 -4.50 4.89 -4.78
CA GLY A 49 -4.20 4.71 -6.21
C GLY A 49 -4.37 5.97 -7.05
N THR A 50 -4.66 7.14 -6.45
CA THR A 50 -4.97 8.38 -7.19
C THR A 50 -6.14 8.17 -8.17
N VAL A 51 -7.28 7.70 -7.67
CA VAL A 51 -8.41 7.20 -8.48
C VAL A 51 -8.89 8.14 -9.59
N LEU A 52 -8.83 9.47 -9.38
CA LEU A 52 -9.26 10.44 -10.39
C LEU A 52 -8.36 10.44 -11.63
N ASP A 53 -7.11 10.03 -11.49
CA ASP A 53 -6.15 9.94 -12.59
C ASP A 53 -6.05 8.50 -13.11
N SER A 54 -5.97 7.51 -12.21
CA SER A 54 -5.73 6.10 -12.57
C SER A 54 -6.99 5.32 -12.93
N GLY A 55 -8.16 5.74 -12.42
CA GLY A 55 -9.39 4.95 -12.46
C GLY A 55 -9.36 3.70 -11.55
N VAL A 56 -8.32 3.53 -10.73
CA VAL A 56 -8.12 2.36 -9.86
C VAL A 56 -8.50 2.72 -8.43
N ILE A 57 -9.33 1.88 -7.81
CA ILE A 57 -9.59 1.88 -6.36
C ILE A 57 -8.93 0.63 -5.77
N PRO A 58 -7.75 0.74 -5.14
CA PRO A 58 -7.11 -0.40 -4.51
C PRO A 58 -7.95 -0.93 -3.35
N VAL A 59 -8.09 -2.26 -3.26
CA VAL A 59 -8.83 -2.93 -2.18
C VAL A 59 -7.88 -3.87 -1.45
N LEU A 60 -7.57 -3.54 -0.19
CA LEU A 60 -6.76 -4.35 0.71
C LEU A 60 -7.62 -5.38 1.44
N MET A 61 -7.36 -6.66 1.21
CA MET A 61 -7.89 -7.76 2.00
C MET A 61 -6.86 -8.19 3.05
N VAL A 62 -7.30 -8.26 4.31
CA VAL A 62 -6.48 -8.68 5.45
C VAL A 62 -6.88 -10.10 5.87
N ASP A 63 -5.93 -11.02 5.82
CA ASP A 63 -6.04 -12.38 6.35
C ASP A 63 -5.37 -12.42 7.73
N THR A 64 -6.18 -12.26 8.77
CA THR A 64 -5.71 -12.18 10.16
C THR A 64 -5.27 -13.53 10.74
N GLU A 65 -5.66 -14.64 10.11
CA GLU A 65 -5.26 -15.98 10.59
C GLU A 65 -3.82 -16.30 10.19
N ASN A 66 -3.41 -15.85 8.99
CA ASN A 66 -2.11 -16.16 8.42
C ASN A 66 -1.14 -14.95 8.37
N ASP A 67 -1.57 -13.79 8.87
CA ASP A 67 -0.86 -12.50 8.76
C ASP A 67 -0.46 -12.19 7.32
N LYS A 68 -1.44 -12.27 6.40
CA LYS A 68 -1.24 -12.03 4.97
C LYS A 68 -2.14 -10.93 4.44
N TYR A 69 -1.63 -10.20 3.48
CA TYR A 69 -2.30 -9.06 2.88
C TYR A 69 -2.41 -9.27 1.38
N TYR A 70 -3.60 -9.04 0.83
CA TYR A 70 -3.88 -9.28 -0.57
C TYR A 70 -4.52 -8.05 -1.22
N GLN A 71 -4.16 -7.79 -2.47
CA GLN A 71 -4.91 -6.87 -3.32
C GLN A 71 -6.03 -7.65 -4.00
N VAL A 72 -7.26 -7.15 -3.88
CA VAL A 72 -8.41 -7.73 -4.59
C VAL A 72 -8.51 -7.08 -5.97
N THR A 73 -8.57 -7.91 -7.00
CA THR A 73 -8.75 -7.56 -8.40
C THR A 73 -10.00 -8.25 -8.94
N ASP A 74 -10.37 -7.91 -10.18
CA ASP A 74 -11.41 -8.61 -10.95
C ASP A 74 -11.12 -10.11 -11.14
N SER A 75 -9.85 -10.47 -11.14
CA SER A 75 -9.30 -11.81 -11.38
C SER A 75 -9.09 -12.62 -10.08
N GLY A 76 -9.35 -12.03 -8.92
CA GLY A 76 -9.26 -12.70 -7.62
C GLY A 76 -8.46 -11.90 -6.61
N LYS A 77 -7.69 -12.58 -5.75
CA LYS A 77 -6.80 -11.93 -4.78
C LYS A 77 -5.35 -12.25 -5.10
N ARG A 78 -4.51 -11.21 -5.14
CA ARG A 78 -3.06 -11.32 -5.35
C ARG A 78 -2.35 -11.02 -4.03
N LEU A 79 -1.40 -11.85 -3.61
CA LEU A 79 -0.58 -11.56 -2.43
C LEU A 79 0.19 -10.26 -2.67
N ILE A 80 0.24 -9.40 -1.66
CA ILE A 80 1.02 -8.16 -1.74
C ILE A 80 2.44 -8.47 -1.27
N GLU A 81 3.40 -8.25 -2.14
CA GLU A 81 4.83 -8.38 -1.86
C GLU A 81 5.44 -6.97 -1.69
N PRO A 82 6.61 -6.84 -1.05
CA PRO A 82 7.32 -5.57 -0.97
C PRO A 82 7.49 -4.97 -2.37
N TYR A 83 7.29 -3.67 -2.49
CA TYR A 83 7.52 -2.98 -3.76
C TYR A 83 9.01 -2.98 -4.10
N GLU A 84 9.34 -3.39 -5.32
CA GLU A 84 10.70 -3.34 -5.91
C GLU A 84 10.67 -2.41 -7.13
N GLU A 85 11.67 -1.52 -7.25
CA GLU A 85 11.82 -0.58 -8.40
C GLU A 85 12.23 -1.26 -9.71
#